data_AF-A0A957HTQ1-F1
#
_entry.id   AF-A0A957HTQ1-F1
#
_cell.length_a   1.000
_cell.length_b   1.000
_cell.length_c   1.000
_cell.angle_alpha   90.00
_cell.angle_beta   90.00
_cell.angle_gamma   90.00
#
_symmetry.space_group_name_H-M   'P 1'
#
loop_
_entity.id
_entity.type
_entity.pdbx_description
1 polymer ?
#
loop_
_entity_poly.entity_id
_entity_poly.type
_entity_poly.pdbx_seq_one_letter_code
_entity_poly.pdbx_strand_id
1 'polypeptide(L)'
;MKKNFIILTSLVLIILLSACTPSGGAGTAVSATTSGSDSGRLSADYSDALTVQSQLALGTLQLEETDLAVDEALAAEILPLWQAVQSLSNSETAASAEINAVLNQIQDTMNPAQIQAIADMALTNEKMATMFESGELNIGRGFGQGQGSGDRTTNDSGSFRPGGGFPGGGPGGGAGGGPGGGLPGGGTLSEDDIATRQAELESGDGFAQFQDRALLGSVIRILQTKTGEAPAAGPGDFFSTALAAAGTEIGLSVEEIQTRLNDGQSLVEIIEGAGSDIDAVRTAMIDALSELEGNGDFTPEQLVDNWLQQ
;
A
#
# COMPACT_ATOMS: atom_id res chain seq x y z
N MET A 1 39.83 -14.48 -41.97
CA MET A 1 38.89 -14.45 -43.11
C MET A 1 37.72 -15.44 -43.04
N LYS A 2 37.80 -16.55 -42.28
CA LYS A 2 36.66 -17.49 -42.11
C LYS A 2 35.64 -17.07 -41.03
N LYS A 3 36.05 -16.26 -40.05
CA LYS A 3 35.22 -15.84 -38.92
C LYS A 3 34.19 -14.75 -39.29
N ASN A 4 34.51 -13.90 -40.27
CA ASN A 4 33.58 -12.90 -40.82
C ASN A 4 32.56 -13.51 -41.79
N PHE A 5 32.86 -14.68 -42.37
CA PHE A 5 31.92 -15.38 -43.26
C PHE A 5 30.77 -16.02 -42.47
N ILE A 6 31.04 -16.49 -41.24
CA ILE A 6 30.05 -17.06 -40.31
C ILE A 6 29.11 -15.98 -39.77
N ILE A 7 29.62 -14.77 -39.53
CA ILE A 7 28.80 -13.63 -39.05
C ILE A 7 27.88 -13.12 -40.18
N LEU A 8 28.35 -13.14 -41.44
CA LEU A 8 27.53 -12.71 -42.59
C LEU A 8 26.45 -13.73 -42.99
N THR A 9 26.69 -15.04 -42.78
CA THR A 9 25.68 -16.09 -43.05
C THR A 9 24.63 -16.21 -41.95
N SER A 10 24.98 -15.91 -40.69
CA SER A 10 24.02 -15.89 -39.57
C SER A 10 23.03 -14.71 -39.66
N LEU A 11 23.48 -13.54 -40.14
CA LEU A 11 22.64 -12.35 -40.29
C LEU A 11 21.60 -12.46 -41.42
N VAL A 12 21.87 -13.28 -42.45
CA VAL A 12 20.94 -13.51 -43.58
C VAL A 12 19.87 -14.56 -43.26
N LEU A 13 20.10 -15.43 -42.28
CA LEU A 13 19.14 -16.49 -41.90
C LEU A 13 17.95 -15.97 -41.07
N ILE A 14 18.12 -14.84 -40.37
CA ILE A 14 17.09 -14.29 -39.47
C ILE A 14 16.04 -13.45 -40.23
N ILE A 15 16.36 -12.96 -41.44
CA ILE A 15 15.44 -12.13 -42.25
C ILE A 15 14.39 -12.97 -43.01
N LEU A 16 14.58 -14.29 -43.13
CA LEU A 16 13.68 -15.17 -43.91
C LEU A 16 12.51 -15.78 -43.13
N LEU A 17 12.33 -15.48 -41.83
CA LEU A 17 11.25 -16.07 -41.02
C LEU A 17 9.99 -15.19 -40.84
N SER A 18 9.93 -14.00 -41.42
CA SER A 18 8.68 -13.21 -41.49
C SER A 18 7.97 -13.38 -42.83
N ALA A 19 7.34 -14.54 -43.03
CA ALA A 19 6.20 -14.74 -43.94
C ALA A 19 5.62 -16.15 -43.76
N CYS A 20 4.86 -16.36 -42.68
CA CYS A 20 3.91 -17.47 -42.63
C CYS A 20 2.50 -16.90 -42.47
N THR A 21 1.93 -16.54 -43.62
CA THR A 21 0.52 -16.17 -43.80
C THR A 21 -0.24 -17.45 -44.17
N PRO A 22 -1.11 -18.01 -43.31
CA PRO A 22 -2.00 -19.08 -43.75
C PRO A 22 -3.12 -18.49 -44.64
N SER A 23 -3.04 -18.76 -45.94
CA SER A 23 -4.12 -18.50 -46.90
C SER A 23 -4.76 -19.83 -47.29
N GLY A 24 -6.05 -20.02 -46.99
CA GLY A 24 -6.87 -21.04 -47.66
C GLY A 24 -7.93 -21.73 -46.80
N GLY A 25 -9.11 -21.13 -46.69
CA GLY A 25 -10.32 -21.77 -46.19
C GLY A 25 -11.55 -20.93 -46.46
N ALA A 26 -12.26 -21.21 -47.56
CA ALA A 26 -13.53 -20.57 -47.88
C ALA A 26 -14.59 -21.02 -46.85
N GLY A 27 -14.96 -20.11 -45.96
CA GLY A 27 -16.05 -20.24 -45.01
C GLY A 27 -16.88 -18.96 -45.04
N THR A 28 -18.16 -19.13 -45.37
CA THR A 28 -19.30 -18.23 -45.22
C THR A 28 -19.04 -16.92 -44.46
N ALA A 29 -19.20 -15.79 -45.16
CA ALA A 29 -19.20 -14.46 -44.55
C ALA A 29 -20.34 -14.35 -43.52
N VAL A 30 -19.99 -14.41 -42.24
CA VAL A 30 -20.81 -13.85 -41.17
C VAL A 30 -20.32 -12.42 -40.96
N SER A 31 -21.26 -11.47 -40.99
CA SER A 31 -20.99 -10.10 -40.58
C SER A 31 -20.65 -10.11 -39.09
N ALA A 32 -19.38 -9.89 -38.74
CA ALA A 32 -18.98 -9.57 -37.39
C ALA A 32 -19.05 -8.05 -37.20
N THR A 33 -20.20 -7.57 -36.77
CA THR A 33 -20.26 -6.39 -35.92
C THR A 33 -19.83 -6.84 -34.53
N THR A 34 -18.58 -6.56 -34.16
CA THR A 34 -18.09 -6.63 -32.77
C THR A 34 -17.02 -5.57 -32.58
N SER A 35 -17.43 -4.39 -32.14
CA SER A 35 -16.66 -3.65 -31.15
C SER A 35 -16.65 -4.47 -29.86
N GLY A 36 -15.47 -4.73 -29.28
CA GLY A 36 -15.36 -5.42 -27.99
C GLY A 36 -13.99 -6.06 -27.76
N SER A 37 -13.18 -5.40 -26.92
CA SER A 37 -12.13 -5.92 -26.03
C SER A 37 -11.44 -7.23 -26.42
N ASP A 38 -10.34 -7.16 -27.16
CA ASP A 38 -9.41 -8.28 -27.38
C ASP A 38 -7.99 -7.91 -26.96
N SER A 39 -7.84 -7.81 -25.64
CA SER A 39 -6.59 -8.04 -24.94
C SER A 39 -7.04 -8.55 -23.59
N GLY A 40 -6.74 -9.79 -23.24
CA GLY A 40 -7.06 -10.40 -21.93
C GLY A 40 -6.27 -9.77 -20.78
N ARG A 41 -6.25 -8.44 -20.76
CA ARG A 41 -5.47 -7.52 -19.93
C ARG A 41 -6.39 -6.41 -19.49
N LEU A 42 -6.10 -5.84 -18.34
CA LEU A 42 -6.87 -4.73 -17.82
C LEU A 42 -6.58 -3.48 -18.64
N SER A 43 -7.63 -2.69 -18.85
CA SER A 43 -7.56 -1.39 -19.53
C SER A 43 -8.34 -0.36 -18.73
N ALA A 44 -8.02 0.90 -18.93
CA ALA A 44 -8.78 2.02 -18.36
C ALA A 44 -9.67 2.69 -19.42
N ASP A 45 -10.02 1.96 -20.50
CA ASP A 45 -10.72 2.47 -21.68
C ASP A 45 -12.25 2.51 -21.48
N TYR A 46 -12.71 2.82 -20.27
CA TYR A 46 -14.11 3.00 -19.92
C TYR A 46 -14.31 4.21 -19.01
N SER A 47 -15.56 4.68 -18.93
CA SER A 47 -15.89 5.89 -18.18
C SER A 47 -15.55 5.73 -16.70
N ASP A 48 -14.87 6.72 -16.14
CA ASP A 48 -14.45 6.76 -14.72
C ASP A 48 -13.62 5.55 -14.28
N ALA A 49 -12.92 4.89 -15.21
CA ALA A 49 -12.08 3.75 -14.91
C ALA A 49 -10.95 4.11 -13.94
N LEU A 50 -10.70 3.22 -12.99
CA LEU A 50 -9.48 3.27 -12.20
C LEU A 50 -8.24 3.06 -13.09
N THR A 51 -7.08 3.52 -12.61
CA THR A 51 -5.81 3.16 -13.26
C THR A 51 -5.62 1.64 -13.27
N VAL A 52 -4.87 1.10 -14.22
CA VAL A 52 -4.60 -0.36 -14.28
C VAL A 52 -3.96 -0.86 -12.98
N GLN A 53 -3.11 -0.05 -12.34
CA GLN A 53 -2.52 -0.37 -11.04
C GLN A 53 -3.59 -0.51 -9.95
N SER A 54 -4.48 0.47 -9.83
CA SER A 54 -5.52 0.46 -8.79
C SER A 54 -6.56 -0.64 -9.08
N GLN A 55 -6.87 -0.91 -10.35
CA GLN A 55 -7.71 -2.05 -10.76
C GLN A 55 -7.09 -3.39 -10.35
N LEU A 56 -5.80 -3.60 -10.64
CA LEU A 56 -5.09 -4.81 -10.24
C LEU A 56 -5.04 -4.95 -8.72
N ALA A 57 -4.74 -3.87 -8.02
CA ALA A 57 -4.58 -3.92 -6.57
C ALA A 57 -5.93 -4.21 -5.88
N LEU A 58 -6.94 -3.39 -6.17
CA LEU A 58 -8.29 -3.56 -5.63
C LEU A 58 -8.92 -4.89 -6.07
N GLY A 59 -8.75 -5.26 -7.34
CA GLY A 59 -9.24 -6.52 -7.88
C GLY A 59 -8.61 -7.72 -7.18
N THR A 60 -7.29 -7.70 -6.96
CA THR A 60 -6.59 -8.77 -6.22
C THR A 60 -7.15 -8.93 -4.81
N LEU A 61 -7.44 -7.82 -4.12
CA LEU A 61 -8.08 -7.85 -2.80
C LEU A 61 -9.50 -8.42 -2.84
N GLN A 62 -10.29 -8.10 -3.87
CA GLN A 62 -11.66 -8.61 -4.01
C GLN A 62 -11.70 -10.10 -4.40
N LEU A 63 -10.71 -10.58 -5.17
CA LEU A 63 -10.64 -11.99 -5.52
C LEU A 63 -10.53 -12.92 -4.30
N GLU A 64 -10.03 -12.41 -3.17
CA GLU A 64 -9.91 -13.14 -1.90
C GLU A 64 -11.25 -13.61 -1.34
N GLU A 65 -12.33 -12.94 -1.69
CA GLU A 65 -13.69 -13.32 -1.30
C GLU A 65 -14.34 -14.30 -2.29
N THR A 66 -13.57 -14.79 -3.26
CA THR A 66 -14.04 -15.66 -4.36
C THR A 66 -13.22 -16.94 -4.47
N ASP A 67 -13.69 -17.88 -5.30
CA ASP A 67 -12.94 -19.10 -5.64
C ASP A 67 -11.69 -18.84 -6.51
N LEU A 68 -11.47 -17.59 -6.92
CA LEU A 68 -10.34 -17.15 -7.74
C LEU A 68 -9.26 -16.43 -6.91
N ALA A 69 -9.30 -16.53 -5.58
CA ALA A 69 -8.29 -15.99 -4.69
C ALA A 69 -6.86 -16.39 -5.11
N VAL A 70 -5.89 -15.51 -4.88
CA VAL A 70 -4.48 -15.80 -5.22
C VAL A 70 -3.95 -16.87 -4.27
N ASP A 71 -3.58 -18.05 -4.74
CA ASP A 71 -3.02 -19.07 -3.84
C ASP A 71 -1.59 -18.71 -3.37
N GLU A 72 -1.06 -19.49 -2.43
CA GLU A 72 0.30 -19.30 -1.87
C GLU A 72 1.39 -19.37 -2.94
N ALA A 73 1.26 -20.27 -3.93
CA ALA A 73 2.26 -20.45 -4.97
C ALA A 73 2.30 -19.23 -5.90
N LEU A 74 1.13 -18.77 -6.36
CA LEU A 74 1.02 -17.56 -7.16
C LEU A 74 1.44 -16.33 -6.36
N ALA A 75 1.10 -16.25 -5.06
CA ALA A 75 1.52 -15.15 -4.19
C ALA A 75 3.05 -15.02 -4.13
N ALA A 76 3.77 -16.13 -4.02
CA ALA A 76 5.23 -16.16 -4.04
C ALA A 76 5.83 -15.63 -5.35
N GLU A 77 5.12 -15.80 -6.48
CA GLU A 77 5.58 -15.30 -7.78
C GLU A 77 5.30 -13.80 -7.97
N ILE A 78 4.12 -13.31 -7.54
CA ILE A 78 3.72 -11.91 -7.80
C ILE A 78 4.15 -10.93 -6.69
N LEU A 79 4.41 -11.39 -5.46
CA LEU A 79 4.88 -10.55 -4.37
C LEU A 79 6.11 -9.70 -4.74
N PRO A 80 7.23 -10.27 -5.24
CA PRO A 80 8.39 -9.46 -5.61
C PRO A 80 8.11 -8.46 -6.74
N LEU A 81 7.13 -8.74 -7.60
CA LEU A 81 6.71 -7.81 -8.65
C LEU A 81 5.94 -6.62 -8.06
N TRP A 82 5.05 -6.86 -7.10
CA TRP A 82 4.35 -5.78 -6.38
C TRP A 82 5.30 -4.91 -5.55
N GLN A 83 6.31 -5.52 -4.90
CA GLN A 83 7.38 -4.78 -4.22
C GLN A 83 8.18 -3.92 -5.21
N ALA A 84 8.45 -4.43 -6.43
CA ALA A 84 9.08 -3.63 -7.49
C ALA A 84 8.20 -2.45 -7.94
N VAL A 85 6.87 -2.64 -8.07
CA VAL A 85 5.93 -1.53 -8.33
C VAL A 85 6.01 -0.47 -7.23
N GLN A 86 6.07 -0.87 -5.95
CA GLN A 86 6.21 0.05 -4.83
C GLN A 86 7.53 0.82 -4.87
N SER A 87 8.64 0.13 -5.09
CA SER A 87 9.95 0.79 -5.20
C SER A 87 10.00 1.77 -6.36
N LEU A 88 9.43 1.43 -7.51
CA LEU A 88 9.37 2.32 -8.68
C LEU A 88 8.44 3.50 -8.43
N SER A 89 7.29 3.29 -7.79
CA SER A 89 6.33 4.36 -7.47
C SER A 89 6.89 5.37 -6.47
N ASN A 90 7.80 4.94 -5.59
CA ASN A 90 8.49 5.82 -4.65
C ASN A 90 9.73 6.52 -5.25
N SER A 91 10.12 6.17 -6.48
CA SER A 91 11.28 6.76 -7.14
C SER A 91 10.90 7.98 -7.96
N GLU A 92 11.55 9.12 -7.68
CA GLU A 92 11.37 10.35 -8.47
C GLU A 92 11.84 10.22 -9.93
N THR A 93 12.68 9.23 -10.23
CA THR A 93 13.29 9.03 -11.55
C THR A 93 12.68 7.89 -12.35
N ALA A 94 11.77 7.11 -11.78
CA ALA A 94 11.16 5.99 -12.48
C ALA A 94 10.26 6.49 -13.62
N ALA A 95 10.40 5.88 -14.79
CA ALA A 95 9.53 6.18 -15.92
C ALA A 95 8.19 5.44 -15.78
N SER A 96 7.09 6.06 -16.19
CA SER A 96 5.77 5.40 -16.20
C SER A 96 5.77 4.12 -17.05
N ALA A 97 6.64 4.03 -18.06
CA ALA A 97 6.81 2.83 -18.86
C ALA A 97 7.39 1.64 -18.07
N GLU A 98 8.25 1.90 -17.08
CA GLU A 98 8.84 0.85 -16.23
C GLU A 98 7.78 0.30 -15.26
N ILE A 99 7.00 1.17 -14.63
CA ILE A 99 5.87 0.76 -13.78
C ILE A 99 4.87 -0.08 -14.59
N ASN A 100 4.48 0.41 -15.78
CA ASN A 100 3.57 -0.32 -16.66
C ASN A 100 4.14 -1.67 -17.11
N ALA A 101 5.45 -1.78 -17.34
CA ALA A 101 6.08 -3.05 -17.68
C ALA A 101 5.98 -4.07 -16.53
N VAL A 102 6.19 -3.64 -15.28
CA VAL A 102 6.05 -4.52 -14.11
C VAL A 102 4.58 -4.89 -13.86
N LEU A 103 3.64 -3.94 -13.97
CA LEU A 103 2.20 -4.24 -13.92
C LEU A 103 1.77 -5.20 -15.01
N ASN A 104 2.46 -5.16 -16.16
CA ASN A 104 2.19 -6.10 -17.23
C ASN A 104 2.68 -7.50 -16.91
N GLN A 105 3.86 -7.60 -16.31
CA GLN A 105 4.39 -8.87 -15.83
C GLN A 105 3.50 -9.48 -14.75
N ILE A 106 2.95 -8.68 -13.83
CA ILE A 106 1.97 -9.16 -12.83
C ILE A 106 0.76 -9.79 -13.51
N GLN A 107 0.19 -9.12 -14.52
CA GLN A 107 -0.94 -9.66 -15.28
C GLN A 107 -0.62 -10.96 -16.01
N ASP A 108 0.59 -11.08 -16.55
CA ASP A 108 1.03 -12.27 -17.29
C ASP A 108 1.30 -13.47 -16.35
N THR A 109 1.66 -13.21 -15.09
CA THR A 109 1.85 -14.23 -14.06
C THR A 109 0.53 -14.72 -13.46
N MET A 110 -0.48 -13.84 -13.35
CA MET A 110 -1.81 -14.22 -12.85
C MET A 110 -2.57 -15.14 -13.82
N ASN A 111 -3.51 -15.94 -13.30
CA ASN A 111 -4.36 -16.77 -14.14
C ASN A 111 -5.27 -15.87 -15.01
N PRO A 112 -5.43 -16.14 -16.32
CA PRO A 112 -6.34 -15.39 -17.18
C PRO A 112 -7.77 -15.28 -16.64
N ALA A 113 -8.26 -16.29 -15.91
CA ALA A 113 -9.56 -16.23 -15.25
C ALA A 113 -9.63 -15.17 -14.13
N GLN A 114 -8.54 -14.95 -13.40
CA GLN A 114 -8.42 -13.89 -12.39
C GLN A 114 -8.43 -12.51 -13.05
N ILE A 115 -7.65 -12.33 -14.11
CA ILE A 115 -7.61 -11.06 -14.86
C ILE A 115 -8.98 -10.75 -15.47
N GLN A 116 -9.66 -11.75 -16.03
CA GLN A 116 -11.01 -11.57 -16.56
C GLN A 116 -12.00 -11.22 -15.45
N ALA A 117 -11.95 -11.89 -14.30
CA ALA A 117 -12.83 -11.58 -13.18
C ALA A 117 -12.62 -10.14 -12.68
N ILE A 118 -11.36 -9.66 -12.60
CA ILE A 118 -11.07 -8.26 -12.25
C ILE A 118 -11.60 -7.30 -13.32
N ALA A 119 -11.47 -7.64 -14.61
CA ALA A 119 -12.03 -6.83 -15.69
C ALA A 119 -13.56 -6.72 -15.61
N ASP A 120 -14.24 -7.83 -15.29
CA ASP A 120 -15.69 -7.91 -15.16
C ASP A 120 -16.23 -7.12 -13.95
N MET A 121 -15.40 -6.87 -12.93
CA MET A 121 -15.75 -5.99 -11.81
C MET A 121 -15.96 -4.53 -12.27
N ALA A 122 -15.38 -4.13 -13.41
CA ALA A 122 -15.46 -2.78 -14.00
C ALA A 122 -15.26 -1.68 -12.94
N LEU A 123 -14.09 -1.68 -12.30
CA LEU A 123 -13.79 -0.87 -11.12
C LEU A 123 -13.63 0.60 -11.50
N THR A 124 -14.41 1.47 -10.84
CA THR A 124 -14.42 2.93 -11.08
C THR A 124 -13.99 3.71 -9.84
N ASN A 125 -13.64 4.99 -10.01
CA ASN A 125 -13.35 5.87 -8.88
C ASN A 125 -14.56 5.96 -7.94
N GLU A 126 -15.77 6.02 -8.48
CA GLU A 126 -17.02 6.00 -7.69
C GLU A 126 -17.17 4.72 -6.83
N LYS A 127 -16.92 3.53 -7.43
CA LYS A 127 -16.99 2.26 -6.69
C LYS A 127 -15.94 2.20 -5.59
N MET A 128 -14.71 2.61 -5.90
CA MET A 128 -13.64 2.66 -4.90
C MET A 128 -14.01 3.58 -3.73
N ALA A 129 -14.50 4.80 -4.01
CA ALA A 129 -14.93 5.74 -2.97
C ALA A 129 -16.03 5.14 -2.08
N THR A 130 -17.02 4.47 -2.69
CA THR A 130 -18.10 3.79 -1.96
C THR A 130 -17.59 2.67 -1.06
N MET A 131 -16.62 1.88 -1.52
CA MET A 131 -16.02 0.80 -0.73
C MET A 131 -15.16 1.34 0.42
N PHE A 132 -14.49 2.49 0.25
CA PHE A 132 -13.81 3.19 1.34
C PHE A 132 -14.79 3.74 2.38
N GLU A 133 -15.88 4.37 1.96
CA GLU A 133 -16.91 4.93 2.85
C GLU A 133 -17.62 3.86 3.67
N SER A 134 -17.91 2.70 3.06
CA SER A 134 -18.53 1.56 3.73
C SER A 134 -17.57 0.79 4.64
N GLY A 135 -16.26 1.02 4.53
CA GLY A 135 -15.23 0.27 5.27
C GLY A 135 -15.12 -1.20 4.84
N GLU A 136 -15.63 -1.53 3.65
CA GLU A 136 -15.51 -2.83 3.00
C GLU A 136 -14.06 -3.12 2.62
N LEU A 137 -13.35 -2.08 2.17
CA LEU A 137 -11.90 -2.12 2.02
C LEU A 137 -11.27 -2.21 3.41
N ASN A 138 -10.89 -3.42 3.78
CA ASN A 138 -10.17 -3.70 5.01
C ASN A 138 -8.71 -3.21 4.97
N ILE A 139 -8.49 -2.05 4.35
CA ILE A 139 -7.21 -1.34 4.18
C ILE A 139 -6.70 -0.79 5.54
N GLY A 140 -7.46 -0.97 6.62
CA GLY A 140 -7.15 -0.41 7.94
C GLY A 140 -7.43 -1.26 9.19
N ARG A 141 -8.23 -2.35 9.20
CA ARG A 141 -8.41 -3.15 10.45
C ARG A 141 -7.29 -4.16 10.72
N GLY A 142 -6.31 -4.27 9.83
CA GLY A 142 -5.06 -4.97 10.11
C GLY A 142 -4.02 -4.12 10.86
N PHE A 143 -4.21 -2.81 10.93
CA PHE A 143 -3.40 -1.92 11.77
C PHE A 143 -4.00 -1.88 13.17
N GLY A 144 -3.67 -2.88 14.01
CA GLY A 144 -3.82 -2.76 15.46
C GLY A 144 -5.13 -3.24 16.10
N GLN A 145 -5.85 -4.21 15.52
CA GLN A 145 -6.93 -4.88 16.25
C GLN A 145 -6.62 -6.36 16.43
N GLY A 146 -5.94 -6.65 17.55
CA GLY A 146 -5.80 -8.00 18.08
C GLY A 146 -7.15 -8.70 18.14
N GLN A 147 -7.13 -9.97 17.74
CA GLN A 147 -8.21 -10.93 17.84
C GLN A 147 -8.65 -11.05 19.31
N GLY A 148 -9.65 -10.28 19.71
CA GLY A 148 -10.21 -10.30 21.06
C GLY A 148 -11.72 -10.14 20.98
N SER A 149 -12.43 -11.27 20.85
CA SER A 149 -13.86 -11.35 21.11
C SER A 149 -14.15 -10.83 22.52
N GLY A 150 -14.82 -9.68 22.62
CA GLY A 150 -15.17 -9.08 23.90
C GLY A 150 -15.93 -7.77 23.72
N ASP A 151 -17.26 -7.91 23.63
CA ASP A 151 -18.29 -6.92 23.97
C ASP A 151 -17.78 -5.60 24.59
N ARG A 152 -17.85 -4.50 23.82
CA ARG A 152 -17.88 -3.13 24.36
C ARG A 152 -18.84 -2.27 23.54
N THR A 153 -20.06 -2.22 24.05
CA THR A 153 -20.88 -1.02 24.26
C THR A 153 -20.31 0.29 23.67
N THR A 154 -21.06 0.86 22.75
CA THR A 154 -21.05 2.25 22.29
C THR A 154 -20.42 3.24 23.27
N ASN A 155 -19.27 3.81 22.90
CA ASN A 155 -18.99 5.20 23.23
C ASN A 155 -18.36 5.90 22.02
N ASP A 156 -19.03 6.99 21.67
CA ASP A 156 -18.81 7.89 20.56
C ASP A 156 -17.54 8.73 20.79
N SER A 157 -16.55 8.58 19.91
CA SER A 157 -15.50 9.59 19.69
C SER A 157 -14.76 9.33 18.39
N GLY A 158 -15.00 10.17 17.38
CA GLY A 158 -14.02 10.46 16.33
C GLY A 158 -14.21 9.81 14.96
N SER A 159 -15.42 9.38 14.58
CA SER A 159 -15.70 8.90 13.22
C SER A 159 -15.67 10.06 12.21
N PHE A 160 -14.57 10.21 11.47
CA PHE A 160 -14.54 10.92 10.20
C PHE A 160 -15.52 10.24 9.23
N ARG A 161 -16.63 10.92 8.90
CA ARG A 161 -17.54 10.53 7.82
C ARG A 161 -17.32 11.51 6.67
N PRO A 162 -16.89 11.08 5.48
CA PRO A 162 -17.02 11.87 4.27
C PRO A 162 -18.48 11.80 3.81
N GLY A 163 -19.08 12.94 3.52
CA GLY A 163 -20.41 13.01 2.91
C GLY A 163 -21.51 13.58 3.81
N GLY A 164 -21.90 14.83 3.54
CA GLY A 164 -23.22 15.34 3.92
C GLY A 164 -23.26 16.77 4.46
N GLY A 165 -23.49 17.73 3.56
CA GLY A 165 -24.30 18.93 3.81
C GLY A 165 -23.73 19.99 4.74
N PHE A 166 -23.19 21.07 4.16
CA PHE A 166 -23.09 22.37 4.84
C PHE A 166 -24.47 23.03 4.90
N PRO A 167 -25.07 23.29 6.08
CA PRO A 167 -26.10 24.30 6.23
C PRO A 167 -25.40 25.64 6.47
N GLY A 168 -25.11 26.36 5.38
CA GLY A 168 -24.57 27.72 5.44
C GLY A 168 -25.62 28.71 5.96
N GLY A 169 -25.70 28.86 7.28
CA GLY A 169 -26.40 29.95 7.94
C GLY A 169 -25.49 31.17 8.11
N GLY A 170 -25.92 32.31 7.54
CA GLY A 170 -25.83 33.65 8.14
C GLY A 170 -24.45 34.30 8.39
N PRO A 171 -24.17 35.49 7.81
CA PRO A 171 -22.98 36.26 8.13
C PRO A 171 -23.18 37.05 9.44
N GLY A 172 -22.38 36.75 10.47
CA GLY A 172 -22.40 37.48 11.74
C GLY A 172 -21.12 37.25 12.53
N GLY A 173 -20.32 38.30 12.68
CA GLY A 173 -19.04 38.26 13.38
C GLY A 173 -19.15 38.01 14.88
N GLY A 174 -18.03 37.58 15.47
CA GLY A 174 -17.88 37.45 16.91
C GLY A 174 -16.57 36.75 17.26
N ALA A 175 -15.61 37.53 17.76
CA ALA A 175 -14.42 37.02 18.42
C ALA A 175 -14.79 36.12 19.61
N GLY A 176 -14.07 35.00 19.77
CA GLY A 176 -14.19 34.13 20.92
C GLY A 176 -13.11 33.06 20.89
N GLY A 177 -12.05 33.26 21.68
CA GLY A 177 -10.99 32.28 21.86
C GLY A 177 -11.45 31.06 22.66
N GLY A 178 -10.77 29.92 22.41
CA GLY A 178 -10.86 28.70 23.19
C GLY A 178 -9.93 27.62 22.63
N PRO A 179 -9.40 26.70 23.47
CA PRO A 179 -7.97 26.36 23.46
C PRO A 179 -7.66 24.86 23.22
N GLY A 180 -6.40 24.58 22.85
CA GLY A 180 -5.73 23.32 23.21
C GLY A 180 -5.66 22.24 22.13
N GLY A 181 -4.45 21.94 21.67
CA GLY A 181 -4.13 20.82 20.80
C GLY A 181 -2.81 21.06 20.08
N GLY A 182 -1.69 20.94 20.81
CA GLY A 182 -0.34 21.18 20.29
C GLY A 182 0.08 20.18 19.24
N LEU A 183 0.59 20.68 18.12
CA LEU A 183 1.46 19.96 17.20
C LEU A 183 2.91 20.41 17.50
N PRO A 184 3.85 19.49 17.74
CA PRO A 184 5.25 19.84 17.94
C PRO A 184 5.89 20.08 16.57
N GLY A 185 6.38 21.30 16.34
CA GLY A 185 7.05 21.67 15.08
C GLY A 185 6.68 23.09 14.67
N GLY A 186 7.31 24.07 15.30
CA GLY A 186 7.13 25.50 15.03
C GLY A 186 7.64 25.90 13.65
N GLY A 187 6.82 25.68 12.63
CA GLY A 187 6.80 26.43 11.39
C GLY A 187 5.37 26.79 11.11
N THR A 188 5.02 28.07 11.17
CA THR A 188 3.78 28.53 10.52
C THR A 188 3.93 28.13 9.06
N LEU A 189 3.15 27.16 8.59
CA LEU A 189 3.06 26.85 7.17
C LEU A 189 2.85 28.18 6.45
N SER A 190 3.70 28.49 5.48
CA SER A 190 3.60 29.75 4.76
C SER A 190 2.24 29.81 4.06
N GLU A 191 1.72 31.02 3.81
CA GLU A 191 0.47 31.19 3.05
C GLU A 191 0.52 30.42 1.71
N ASP A 192 1.72 30.31 1.14
CA ASP A 192 2.01 29.54 -0.08
C ASP A 192 1.94 28.02 0.13
N ASP A 193 2.36 27.48 1.28
CA ASP A 193 2.23 26.05 1.62
C ASP A 193 0.77 25.65 1.86
N ILE A 194 -0.02 26.56 2.45
CA ILE A 194 -1.45 26.35 2.66
C ILE A 194 -2.19 26.42 1.33
N ALA A 195 -1.86 27.39 0.48
CA ALA A 195 -2.44 27.52 -0.86
C ALA A 195 -2.09 26.31 -1.76
N THR A 196 -0.86 25.79 -1.67
CA THR A 196 -0.43 24.60 -2.42
C THR A 196 -1.19 23.36 -1.95
N ARG A 197 -1.27 23.14 -0.64
CA ARG A 197 -2.03 22.01 -0.08
C ARG A 197 -3.52 22.11 -0.37
N GLN A 198 -4.07 23.32 -0.37
CA GLN A 198 -5.47 23.55 -0.73
C GLN A 198 -5.70 23.29 -2.23
N ALA A 199 -4.77 23.68 -3.10
CA ALA A 199 -4.84 23.38 -4.53
C ALA A 199 -4.70 21.87 -4.82
N GLU A 200 -3.86 21.14 -4.09
CA GLU A 200 -3.72 19.67 -4.19
C GLU A 200 -4.96 18.92 -3.67
N LEU A 201 -5.62 19.47 -2.64
CA LEU A 201 -6.90 18.96 -2.14
C LEU A 201 -8.05 19.29 -3.12
N GLU A 202 -8.01 20.45 -3.77
CA GLU A 202 -8.98 20.88 -4.79
C GLU A 202 -8.79 20.13 -6.11
N SER A 203 -7.58 19.66 -6.43
CA SER A 203 -7.33 18.82 -7.62
C SER A 203 -7.67 17.34 -7.40
N GLY A 204 -7.74 16.89 -6.15
CA GLY A 204 -8.04 15.49 -5.79
C GLY A 204 -6.85 14.53 -5.99
N ASP A 205 -5.74 14.99 -6.56
CA ASP A 205 -4.58 14.15 -6.91
C ASP A 205 -3.84 13.62 -5.69
N GLY A 206 -3.74 14.41 -4.62
CA GLY A 206 -3.05 14.00 -3.39
C GLY A 206 -3.79 12.85 -2.67
N PHE A 207 -5.12 12.87 -2.72
CA PHE A 207 -5.94 11.80 -2.14
C PHE A 207 -5.89 10.54 -3.00
N ALA A 208 -5.93 10.67 -4.33
CA ALA A 208 -5.77 9.53 -5.24
C ALA A 208 -4.41 8.84 -5.07
N GLN A 209 -3.31 9.60 -4.98
CA GLN A 209 -1.98 9.01 -4.69
C GLN A 209 -1.90 8.32 -3.33
N PHE A 210 -2.57 8.87 -2.31
CA PHE A 210 -2.64 8.22 -1.01
C PHE A 210 -3.38 6.89 -1.09
N GLN A 211 -4.52 6.85 -1.79
CA GLN A 211 -5.30 5.63 -1.99
C GLN A 211 -4.51 4.57 -2.75
N ASP A 212 -3.83 4.93 -3.83
CA ASP A 212 -3.02 4.00 -4.60
C ASP A 212 -1.89 3.39 -3.76
N ARG A 213 -1.24 4.18 -2.90
CA ARG A 213 -0.24 3.68 -1.96
C ARG A 213 -0.84 2.75 -0.90
N ALA A 214 -2.03 3.07 -0.40
CA ALA A 214 -2.71 2.24 0.60
C ALA A 214 -3.15 0.89 0.02
N LEU A 215 -3.68 0.88 -1.20
CA LEU A 215 -4.03 -0.34 -1.93
C LEU A 215 -2.80 -1.20 -2.22
N LEU A 216 -1.73 -0.57 -2.71
CA LEU A 216 -0.46 -1.25 -2.98
C LEU A 216 0.11 -1.93 -1.74
N GLY A 217 0.15 -1.22 -0.61
CA GLY A 217 0.59 -1.78 0.67
C GLY A 217 -0.31 -2.91 1.16
N SER A 218 -1.62 -2.81 0.95
CA SER A 218 -2.58 -3.85 1.35
C SER A 218 -2.38 -5.14 0.55
N VAL A 219 -2.14 -5.03 -0.76
CA VAL A 219 -1.83 -6.18 -1.62
C VAL A 219 -0.51 -6.83 -1.23
N ILE A 220 0.54 -6.04 -1.01
CA ILE A 220 1.84 -6.58 -0.58
C ILE A 220 1.67 -7.35 0.75
N ARG A 221 0.94 -6.79 1.71
CA ARG A 221 0.69 -7.43 3.01
C ARG A 221 -0.07 -8.75 2.90
N ILE A 222 -1.14 -8.81 2.10
CA ILE A 222 -1.90 -10.06 1.95
C ILE A 222 -1.07 -11.14 1.26
N LEU A 223 -0.24 -10.76 0.28
CA LEU A 223 0.66 -11.69 -0.39
C LEU A 223 1.75 -12.19 0.56
N GLN A 224 2.35 -11.32 1.36
CA GLN A 224 3.29 -11.69 2.44
C GLN A 224 2.66 -12.65 3.46
N THR A 225 1.42 -12.36 3.87
CA THR A 225 0.66 -13.25 4.77
C THR A 225 0.48 -14.65 4.16
N LYS A 226 0.27 -14.74 2.85
CA LYS A 226 0.12 -16.01 2.14
C LYS A 226 1.43 -16.77 1.95
N THR A 227 2.52 -16.06 1.70
CA THR A 227 3.84 -16.67 1.51
C THR A 227 4.53 -17.01 2.83
N GLY A 228 3.98 -16.57 3.96
CA GLY A 228 4.63 -16.66 5.26
C GLY A 228 5.86 -15.75 5.39
N GLU A 229 6.08 -14.86 4.41
CA GLU A 229 7.07 -13.79 4.51
C GLU A 229 6.52 -12.77 5.51
N ALA A 230 7.29 -12.45 6.55
CA ALA A 230 6.87 -11.40 7.47
C ALA A 230 6.66 -10.11 6.67
N PRO A 231 5.56 -9.38 6.88
CA PRO A 231 5.39 -8.13 6.17
C PRO A 231 6.60 -7.24 6.41
N ALA A 232 7.06 -6.55 5.37
CA ALA A 232 8.09 -5.53 5.55
C ALA A 232 7.58 -4.61 6.65
N ALA A 233 8.35 -4.49 7.74
CA ALA A 233 7.86 -3.91 8.97
C ALA A 233 7.23 -2.54 8.67
N GLY A 234 5.93 -2.40 8.92
CA GLY A 234 5.28 -1.11 8.83
C GLY A 234 5.81 -0.18 9.93
N PRO A 235 5.57 1.14 9.86
CA PRO A 235 5.97 2.08 10.91
C PRO A 235 5.54 1.66 12.32
N GLY A 236 4.39 0.96 12.44
CA GLY A 236 3.91 0.40 13.70
C GLY A 236 4.62 -0.88 14.15
N ASP A 237 5.17 -1.66 13.21
CA ASP A 237 5.82 -2.94 13.49
C ASP A 237 7.22 -2.74 14.10
N PHE A 238 7.92 -1.66 13.71
CA PHE A 238 9.17 -1.25 14.36
C PHE A 238 8.94 -0.92 15.83
N PHE A 239 7.93 -0.09 16.13
CA PHE A 239 7.64 0.29 17.51
C PHE A 239 7.20 -0.92 18.35
N SER A 240 6.34 -1.80 17.83
CA SER A 240 5.94 -3.01 18.56
C SER A 240 7.11 -3.97 18.79
N THR A 241 8.01 -4.12 17.81
CA THR A 241 9.19 -4.98 17.92
C THR A 241 10.15 -4.45 18.97
N ALA A 242 10.42 -3.14 18.95
CA ALA A 242 11.20 -2.47 19.97
C ALA A 242 10.56 -2.58 21.37
N LEU A 243 9.24 -2.39 21.50
CA LEU A 243 8.55 -2.57 22.79
C LEU A 243 8.63 -4.01 23.29
N ALA A 244 8.54 -5.01 22.41
CA ALA A 244 8.68 -6.42 22.77
C ALA A 244 10.10 -6.74 23.26
N ALA A 245 11.12 -6.19 22.61
CA ALA A 245 12.50 -6.30 23.06
C ALA A 245 12.71 -5.63 24.43
N ALA A 246 12.19 -4.41 24.61
CA ALA A 246 12.24 -3.71 25.89
C ALA A 246 11.52 -4.48 27.00
N GLY A 247 10.33 -5.01 26.72
CA GLY A 247 9.57 -5.85 27.66
C GLY A 247 10.29 -7.12 28.07
N THR A 248 10.99 -7.76 27.13
CA THR A 248 11.83 -8.93 27.42
C THR A 248 12.97 -8.59 28.38
N GLU A 249 13.62 -7.43 28.19
CA GLU A 249 14.74 -6.98 29.02
C GLU A 249 14.29 -6.54 30.43
N ILE A 250 13.13 -5.90 30.55
CA ILE A 250 12.63 -5.39 31.84
C ILE A 250 11.62 -6.33 32.54
N GLY A 251 11.33 -7.48 31.93
CA GLY A 251 10.42 -8.48 32.47
C GLY A 251 8.95 -8.05 32.53
N LEU A 252 8.52 -7.16 31.62
CA LEU A 252 7.14 -6.68 31.48
C LEU A 252 6.55 -7.15 30.15
N SER A 253 5.23 -7.38 30.11
CA SER A 253 4.55 -7.66 28.85
C SER A 253 4.41 -6.38 28.01
N VAL A 254 4.28 -6.52 26.69
CA VAL A 254 4.05 -5.39 25.78
C VAL A 254 2.76 -4.64 26.16
N GLU A 255 1.72 -5.37 26.54
CA GLU A 255 0.44 -4.79 26.98
C GLU A 255 0.59 -3.99 28.28
N GLU A 256 1.40 -4.45 29.21
CA GLU A 256 1.68 -3.72 30.46
C GLU A 256 2.45 -2.42 30.19
N ILE A 257 3.45 -2.47 29.29
CA ILE A 257 4.19 -1.28 28.87
C ILE A 257 3.26 -0.29 28.16
N GLN A 258 2.46 -0.77 27.19
CA GLN A 258 1.50 0.07 26.47
C GLN A 258 0.46 0.71 27.39
N THR A 259 -0.02 -0.03 28.39
CA THR A 259 -0.98 0.51 29.38
C THR A 259 -0.36 1.70 30.13
N ARG A 260 0.89 1.57 30.58
CA ARG A 260 1.59 2.63 31.30
C ARG A 260 1.90 3.84 30.43
N LEU A 261 2.25 3.61 29.16
CA LEU A 261 2.42 4.70 28.18
C LEU A 261 1.10 5.45 27.95
N ASN A 262 -0.03 4.74 27.85
CA ASN A 262 -1.35 5.34 27.72
C ASN A 262 -1.78 6.11 28.99
N ASP A 263 -1.30 5.68 30.15
CA ASP A 263 -1.45 6.40 31.42
C ASP A 263 -0.51 7.62 31.54
N GLY A 264 0.32 7.87 30.53
CA GLY A 264 1.18 9.04 30.40
C GLY A 264 2.59 8.88 30.99
N GLN A 265 3.02 7.67 31.34
CA GLN A 265 4.42 7.43 31.71
C GLN A 265 5.33 7.42 30.48
N SER A 266 6.59 7.83 30.66
CA SER A 266 7.61 7.66 29.61
C SER A 266 8.21 6.25 29.63
N LEU A 267 8.82 5.83 28.51
CA LEU A 267 9.56 4.56 28.48
C LEU A 267 10.69 4.52 29.51
N VAL A 268 11.37 5.65 29.72
CA VAL A 268 12.44 5.76 30.72
C VAL A 268 11.90 5.53 32.13
N GLU A 269 10.78 6.15 32.49
CA GLU A 269 10.14 5.94 33.79
C GLU A 269 9.72 4.49 34.01
N ILE A 270 9.24 3.82 32.95
CA ILE A 270 8.87 2.40 33.01
C ILE A 270 10.10 1.51 33.22
N ILE A 271 11.19 1.77 32.49
CA ILE A 271 12.46 1.03 32.58
C ILE A 271 13.09 1.21 33.97
N GLU A 272 13.19 2.45 34.45
CA GLU A 272 13.73 2.75 35.78
C GLU A 272 12.86 2.13 36.89
N GLY A 273 11.53 2.18 36.73
CA GLY A 273 10.59 1.57 37.66
C GLY A 273 10.68 0.04 37.72
N ALA A 274 11.13 -0.60 36.64
CA ALA A 274 11.43 -2.03 36.61
C ALA A 274 12.82 -2.37 37.20
N GLY A 275 13.68 -1.37 37.41
CA GLY A 275 15.03 -1.54 37.94
C GLY A 275 16.05 -2.04 36.91
N SER A 276 15.74 -1.92 35.61
CA SER A 276 16.65 -2.27 34.51
C SER A 276 17.50 -1.08 34.07
N ASP A 277 18.61 -1.40 33.41
CA ASP A 277 19.54 -0.42 32.86
C ASP A 277 19.05 0.11 31.51
N ILE A 278 19.00 1.43 31.36
CA ILE A 278 18.49 2.10 30.14
C ILE A 278 19.36 1.76 28.93
N ASP A 279 20.68 1.64 29.09
CA ASP A 279 21.60 1.31 27.98
C ASP A 279 21.42 -0.16 27.55
N ALA A 280 21.12 -1.05 28.49
CA ALA A 280 20.79 -2.45 28.17
C ALA A 280 19.49 -2.55 27.35
N VAL A 281 18.43 -1.86 27.79
CA VAL A 281 17.15 -1.81 27.07
C VAL A 281 17.31 -1.16 25.69
N ARG A 282 18.05 -0.05 25.60
CA ARG A 282 18.39 0.61 24.34
C ARG A 282 19.07 -0.36 23.38
N THR A 283 20.06 -1.12 23.84
CA THR A 283 20.78 -2.10 23.03
C THR A 283 19.84 -3.19 22.53
N ALA A 284 19.01 -3.76 23.40
CA ALA A 284 18.03 -4.78 23.02
C ALA A 284 17.02 -4.27 21.96
N MET A 285 16.56 -3.02 22.09
CA MET A 285 15.67 -2.40 21.10
C MET A 285 16.37 -2.20 19.75
N ILE A 286 17.62 -1.72 19.74
CA ILE A 286 18.40 -1.52 18.50
C ILE A 286 18.68 -2.85 17.81
N ASP A 287 19.07 -3.87 18.55
CA ASP A 287 19.34 -5.21 18.00
C ASP A 287 18.08 -5.78 17.34
N ALA A 288 16.94 -5.71 18.02
CA ALA A 288 15.67 -6.21 17.48
C ALA A 288 15.21 -5.46 16.23
N LEU A 289 15.45 -4.14 16.15
CA LEU A 289 15.15 -3.34 14.96
C LEU A 289 16.14 -3.58 13.81
N SER A 290 17.38 -3.93 14.14
CA SER A 290 18.42 -4.23 13.14
C SER A 290 18.15 -5.55 12.42
N GLU A 291 17.41 -6.47 13.06
CA GLU A 291 16.94 -7.72 12.46
C GLU A 291 15.76 -7.53 11.50
N LEU A 292 15.06 -6.39 11.56
CA LEU A 292 13.98 -6.07 10.63
C LEU A 292 14.56 -5.57 9.30
N GLU A 293 14.24 -6.26 8.21
CA GLU A 293 14.51 -5.75 6.87
C GLU A 293 13.57 -4.57 6.55
N GLY A 294 14.12 -3.45 6.07
CA GLY A 294 13.33 -2.32 5.58
C GLY A 294 13.33 -1.03 6.43
N ASN A 295 14.37 -0.76 7.22
CA ASN A 295 14.51 0.45 8.07
C ASN A 295 14.41 1.83 7.34
N GLY A 296 14.29 1.85 6.01
CA GLY A 296 14.23 3.10 5.23
C GLY A 296 15.49 3.97 5.43
N ASP A 297 15.32 5.30 5.40
CA ASP A 297 16.39 6.27 5.66
C ASP A 297 16.71 6.47 7.17
N PHE A 298 15.97 5.81 8.06
CA PHE A 298 16.14 5.98 9.51
C PHE A 298 17.02 4.87 10.08
N THR A 299 17.99 5.23 10.90
CA THR A 299 18.80 4.20 11.59
C THR A 299 18.07 3.72 12.85
N PRO A 300 18.14 2.42 13.19
CA PRO A 300 17.60 1.87 14.44
C PRO A 300 18.01 2.68 15.69
N GLU A 301 19.25 3.19 15.70
CA GLU A 301 19.76 4.02 16.80
C GLU A 301 18.99 5.33 16.92
N GLN A 302 18.76 6.03 15.81
CA GLN A 302 18.03 7.30 15.81
C GLN A 302 16.58 7.14 16.27
N LEU A 303 15.93 6.04 15.86
CA LEU A 303 14.57 5.71 16.26
C LEU A 303 14.46 5.48 17.77
N VAL A 304 15.32 4.61 18.30
CA VAL A 304 15.32 4.28 19.73
C VAL A 304 15.69 5.50 20.57
N ASP A 305 16.68 6.30 20.14
CA ASP A 305 17.09 7.52 20.85
C ASP A 305 15.96 8.55 20.93
N ASN A 306 15.16 8.69 19.86
CA ASN A 306 14.00 9.58 19.87
C ASN A 306 12.89 9.09 20.80
N TRP A 307 12.69 7.77 20.92
CA TRP A 307 11.68 7.21 21.82
C TRP A 307 12.08 7.28 23.28
N LEU A 308 13.37 7.14 23.61
CA LEU A 308 13.87 7.27 24.98
C LEU A 308 14.00 8.74 25.43
N GLN A 309 13.82 9.72 24.54
CA GLN A 309 13.84 11.15 24.86
C GLN A 309 12.44 11.74 25.13
N GLN A 310 11.37 11.01 24.83
CA GLN A 310 9.98 11.41 25.08
C GLN A 310 9.50 10.92 26.44
#